data_AF-A0A367Y0J2-F1
#
_entry.id   AF-A0A367Y0J2-F1
#
_cell.length_a   1.000
_cell.length_b   1.000
_cell.length_c   1.000
_cell.angle_alpha   90.00
_cell.angle_beta   90.00
_cell.angle_gamma   90.00
#
_symmetry.space_group_name_H-M   'P 1'
#
loop_
_entity.id
_entity.type
_entity.pdbx_description
1 polymer ?
#
loop_
_entity_poly.entity_id
_entity_poly.type
_entity_poly.pdbx_seq_one_letter_code
_entity_poly.pdbx_strand_id
1 'polypeptide(L)'
;MSAPAYYELYRRSTIGVTLTDALDTLISDEKIQPQLANRILNNFDRIIAENLKNENNLAKSKLVFKGDLDTYRFCDDVWTFIIKNVIIKLNDVSKDSEGGSSKDKDKDSGDLELNVDKFKIVACNSRKAGDI
;
A
#
# COMPACT_ATOMS: atom_id res chain seq x y z
N MET A 1 5.03 -28.56 2.95
CA MET A 1 5.71 -27.24 2.92
C MET A 1 4.64 -26.19 2.66
N SER A 2 4.17 -25.51 3.70
CA SER A 2 3.23 -24.40 3.52
C SER A 2 4.02 -23.24 2.89
N ALA A 3 3.62 -22.75 1.73
CA ALA A 3 4.15 -21.50 1.21
C ALA A 3 4.01 -20.40 2.29
N PRO A 4 4.95 -19.44 2.40
CA PRO A 4 4.76 -18.31 3.29
C PRO A 4 3.42 -17.66 2.93
N ALA A 5 2.50 -17.60 3.88
CA ALA A 5 1.22 -16.94 3.68
C ALA A 5 1.49 -15.44 3.52
N TYR A 6 1.40 -14.95 2.29
CA TYR A 6 1.44 -13.52 2.01
C TYR A 6 0.13 -12.89 2.50
N TYR A 7 0.19 -11.67 3.03
CA TYR A 7 -1.01 -11.00 3.51
C TYR A 7 -1.94 -10.68 2.34
N GLU A 8 -3.21 -11.05 2.46
CA GLU A 8 -4.28 -10.67 1.54
C GLU A 8 -4.73 -9.19 1.72
N LEU A 9 -4.06 -8.44 2.60
CA LEU A 9 -4.37 -7.05 2.93
C LEU A 9 -4.47 -6.18 1.66
N TYR A 10 -3.56 -6.37 0.72
CA TYR A 10 -3.48 -5.58 -0.51
C TYR A 10 -4.62 -5.87 -1.50
N ARG A 11 -5.39 -6.96 -1.34
CA ARG A 11 -6.59 -7.20 -2.16
C ARG A 11 -7.66 -6.12 -1.96
N ARG A 12 -7.63 -5.41 -0.82
CA ARG A 12 -8.54 -4.27 -0.53
C ARG A 12 -8.06 -2.93 -1.09
N SER A 13 -6.86 -2.88 -1.66
CA SER A 13 -6.39 -1.69 -2.38
C SER A 13 -7.18 -1.52 -3.68
N THR A 14 -7.16 -0.33 -4.28
CA THR A 14 -7.83 -0.08 -5.56
C THR A 14 -7.44 -1.09 -6.62
N ILE A 15 -6.15 -1.39 -6.77
CA ILE A 15 -5.66 -2.39 -7.74
C ILE A 15 -6.17 -3.81 -7.43
N GLY A 16 -6.18 -4.20 -6.15
CA GLY A 16 -6.68 -5.50 -5.72
C GLY A 16 -8.19 -5.68 -5.94
N VAL A 17 -8.98 -4.63 -5.66
CA VAL A 17 -10.43 -4.62 -5.90
C VAL A 17 -10.71 -4.73 -7.38
N THR A 18 -10.06 -3.90 -8.21
CA THR A 18 -10.24 -3.95 -9.67
C THR A 18 -9.83 -5.29 -10.29
N LEU A 19 -8.81 -5.96 -9.73
CA LEU A 19 -8.42 -7.31 -10.14
C LEU A 19 -9.51 -8.32 -9.77
N THR A 20 -10.05 -8.24 -8.56
CA THR A 20 -11.11 -9.14 -8.10
C THR A 20 -12.37 -8.98 -8.95
N ASP A 21 -12.79 -7.74 -9.22
CA ASP A 21 -13.95 -7.44 -10.08
C ASP A 21 -13.75 -7.98 -11.52
N ALA A 22 -12.54 -7.83 -12.06
CA ALA A 22 -12.20 -8.37 -13.39
C ALA A 22 -12.23 -9.91 -13.42
N LEU A 23 -11.73 -10.56 -12.36
CA LEU A 23 -11.78 -12.02 -12.23
C LEU A 23 -13.23 -12.51 -12.09
N ASP A 24 -14.06 -11.83 -11.29
CA ASP A 24 -15.47 -12.16 -11.12
C ASP A 24 -16.26 -12.02 -12.43
N THR A 25 -15.93 -11.02 -13.24
CA THR A 25 -16.49 -10.87 -14.59
C THR A 25 -16.12 -12.06 -15.48
N LEU A 26 -14.85 -12.49 -15.48
CA LEU A 26 -14.41 -13.65 -16.28
C LEU A 26 -15.01 -14.97 -15.80
N ILE A 27 -15.28 -15.11 -14.50
CA ILE A 27 -15.99 -16.27 -13.93
C ILE A 27 -17.44 -16.26 -14.38
N SER A 28 -18.10 -15.08 -14.32
CA SER A 28 -19.49 -14.91 -14.74
C SER A 28 -19.70 -15.18 -16.23
N ASP A 29 -18.71 -14.83 -17.06
CA ASP A 29 -18.65 -15.15 -18.48
C ASP A 29 -18.27 -16.62 -18.78
N GLU A 30 -18.08 -17.46 -17.75
CA GLU A 30 -17.63 -18.85 -17.84
C GLU A 30 -16.28 -19.04 -18.56
N LYS A 31 -15.47 -17.98 -18.68
CA LYS A 31 -14.15 -18.01 -19.34
C LYS A 31 -13.08 -18.63 -18.46
N ILE A 32 -13.20 -18.51 -17.13
CA ILE A 32 -12.26 -19.08 -16.16
C ILE A 32 -13.00 -19.77 -15.03
N GLN A 33 -12.39 -20.79 -14.44
CA GLN A 33 -12.91 -21.43 -13.23
C GLN A 33 -12.53 -20.65 -11.97
N PRO A 34 -13.36 -20.66 -10.91
CA PRO A 34 -13.06 -19.99 -9.63
C PRO A 34 -11.72 -20.44 -8.99
N GLN A 35 -11.32 -21.70 -9.20
CA GLN A 35 -10.04 -22.20 -8.70
C GLN A 35 -8.84 -21.50 -9.36
N LEU A 36 -8.95 -21.13 -10.64
CA LEU A 36 -7.91 -20.39 -11.33
C LEU A 36 -7.82 -18.94 -10.82
N ALA A 37 -8.96 -18.29 -10.60
CA ALA A 37 -9.00 -16.95 -10.02
C ALA A 37 -8.31 -16.88 -8.65
N ASN A 38 -8.56 -17.86 -7.77
CA ASN A 38 -7.86 -17.97 -6.48
C ASN A 38 -6.35 -18.12 -6.64
N ARG A 39 -5.87 -18.87 -7.65
CA ARG A 39 -4.42 -18.96 -7.94
C ARG A 39 -3.84 -17.63 -8.40
N ILE A 40 -4.59 -16.87 -9.18
CA ILE A 40 -4.19 -15.53 -9.63
C ILE A 40 -4.09 -14.58 -8.42
N LEU A 41 -5.09 -14.59 -7.53
CA LEU A 41 -5.08 -13.77 -6.31
C LEU A 41 -3.91 -14.12 -5.38
N ASN A 42 -3.61 -15.40 -5.18
CA ASN A 42 -2.44 -15.82 -4.40
C ASN A 42 -1.12 -15.35 -5.02
N ASN A 43 -1.02 -15.30 -6.36
CA ASN A 43 0.14 -14.76 -7.04
C ASN A 43 0.20 -13.23 -6.91
N PHE A 44 -0.94 -12.55 -6.99
CA PHE A 44 -1.03 -11.12 -6.73
C PHE A 44 -0.51 -10.76 -5.33
N ASP A 45 -0.92 -11.48 -4.28
CA ASP A 45 -0.48 -11.21 -2.91
C ASP A 45 1.05 -11.33 -2.76
N ARG A 46 1.64 -12.32 -3.43
CA ARG A 46 3.10 -12.49 -3.47
C ARG A 46 3.78 -11.32 -4.17
N ILE A 47 3.35 -11.01 -5.40
CA ILE A 47 4.01 -10.02 -6.26
C ILE A 47 3.90 -8.61 -5.67
N ILE A 48 2.73 -8.23 -5.14
CA ILE A 48 2.56 -6.90 -4.55
C ILE A 48 3.39 -6.73 -3.29
N ALA A 49 3.45 -7.75 -2.43
CA ALA A 49 4.25 -7.73 -1.21
C ALA A 49 5.76 -7.70 -1.53
N GLU A 50 6.21 -8.39 -2.57
CA GLU A 50 7.59 -8.31 -3.03
C GLU A 50 7.90 -6.91 -3.58
N ASN A 51 7.11 -6.39 -4.51
CA ASN A 51 7.35 -5.11 -5.17
C ASN A 51 7.33 -3.89 -4.22
N LEU A 52 6.51 -3.93 -3.17
CA LEU A 52 6.42 -2.85 -2.19
C LEU A 52 7.53 -2.89 -1.12
N LYS A 53 8.39 -3.92 -1.10
CA LYS A 53 9.56 -3.91 -0.22
C LYS A 53 10.53 -2.80 -0.62
N ASN A 54 11.15 -2.20 0.39
CA ASN A 54 12.15 -1.14 0.22
C ASN A 54 13.28 -1.54 -0.75
N GLU A 55 13.66 -2.82 -0.77
CA GLU A 55 14.71 -3.36 -1.64
C GLU A 55 14.40 -3.22 -3.14
N ASN A 56 13.12 -3.26 -3.53
CA ASN A 56 12.70 -3.24 -4.93
C ASN A 56 12.56 -1.82 -5.50
N ASN A 57 12.91 -0.79 -4.74
CA ASN A 57 13.03 0.61 -5.19
C ASN A 57 11.79 1.19 -5.90
N LEU A 58 10.62 0.54 -5.79
CA LEU A 58 9.38 0.98 -6.42
C LEU A 58 8.69 2.08 -5.59
N ALA A 59 8.74 1.97 -4.27
CA ALA A 59 8.13 2.90 -3.32
C ALA A 59 9.21 3.67 -2.55
N LYS A 60 9.84 4.66 -3.22
CA LYS A 60 10.91 5.48 -2.62
C LYS A 60 10.38 6.64 -1.79
N SER A 61 9.19 7.14 -2.10
CA SER A 61 8.61 8.32 -1.47
C SER A 61 8.36 8.08 0.01
N LYS A 62 8.73 9.05 0.84
CA LYS A 62 8.48 8.99 2.29
C LYS A 62 7.24 9.80 2.62
N LEU A 63 6.32 9.18 3.34
CA LEU A 63 5.10 9.81 3.82
C LEU A 63 5.20 10.08 5.32
N VAL A 64 4.89 11.31 5.75
CA VAL A 64 4.78 11.71 7.15
C VAL A 64 3.36 12.20 7.38
N PHE A 65 2.68 11.71 8.41
CA PHE A 65 1.34 12.17 8.76
C PHE A 65 1.27 12.61 10.22
N LYS A 66 0.41 13.58 10.50
CA LYS A 66 0.12 14.07 11.85
C LYS A 66 -1.38 14.33 11.98
N GLY A 67 -1.98 13.89 13.07
CA GLY A 67 -3.40 14.11 13.36
C GLY A 67 -3.79 13.57 14.73
N ASP A 68 -5.08 13.62 15.03
CA ASP A 68 -5.63 13.20 16.31
C ASP A 68 -6.06 11.74 16.26
N LEU A 69 -5.55 10.89 17.15
CA LEU A 69 -5.96 9.49 17.21
C LEU A 69 -7.41 9.39 17.73
N ASP A 70 -8.33 8.87 16.92
CA ASP A 70 -9.74 8.67 17.26
C ASP A 70 -9.95 7.34 17.97
N THR A 71 -9.46 6.25 17.37
CA THR A 71 -9.52 4.90 17.96
C THR A 71 -8.40 4.03 17.42
N TYR A 72 -7.98 3.04 18.20
CA TYR A 72 -7.06 2.00 17.79
C TYR A 72 -7.56 0.61 18.19
N ARG A 73 -7.08 -0.43 17.51
CA ARG A 73 -7.31 -1.84 17.83
C ARG A 73 -6.11 -2.67 17.42
N PHE A 74 -5.74 -3.62 18.27
CA PHE A 74 -4.80 -4.69 17.95
C PHE A 74 -5.48 -6.03 18.16
N CYS A 75 -5.54 -6.86 17.13
CA CYS A 75 -6.11 -8.20 17.15
C CYS A 75 -5.46 -9.02 16.03
N ASP A 76 -5.14 -10.29 16.29
CA ASP A 76 -4.56 -11.22 15.30
C ASP A 76 -3.32 -10.65 14.57
N ASP A 77 -2.42 -10.01 15.31
CA ASP A 77 -1.21 -9.36 14.76
C ASP A 77 -1.47 -8.26 13.73
N VAL A 78 -2.68 -7.70 13.72
CA VAL A 78 -3.07 -6.58 12.88
C VAL A 78 -3.42 -5.36 13.74
N TRP A 79 -2.71 -4.26 13.48
CA TRP A 79 -3.05 -2.95 14.00
C TRP A 79 -4.04 -2.24 13.08
N THR A 80 -5.07 -1.64 13.67
CA THR A 80 -5.97 -0.72 13.00
C THR A 80 -6.03 0.59 13.75
N PHE A 81 -5.77 1.70 13.07
CA PHE A 81 -5.91 3.05 13.60
C PHE A 81 -6.93 3.84 12.79
N ILE A 82 -7.68 4.69 13.45
CA ILE A 82 -8.49 5.74 12.83
C ILE A 82 -7.97 7.05 13.40
N ILE A 83 -7.54 7.95 12.51
CA ILE A 83 -6.98 9.25 12.86
C ILE A 83 -7.87 10.32 12.22
N LYS A 84 -8.11 11.43 12.93
CA LYS A 84 -8.88 12.58 12.48
C LYS A 84 -7.99 13.80 12.27
N ASN A 85 -8.47 14.76 11.48
CA ASN A 85 -7.80 16.04 11.23
C ASN A 85 -6.33 15.84 10.79
N VAL A 86 -6.14 14.97 9.80
CA VAL A 86 -4.82 14.48 9.42
C VAL A 86 -4.19 15.38 8.37
N ILE A 87 -2.98 15.83 8.64
CA ILE A 87 -2.09 16.49 7.70
C ILE A 87 -1.09 15.44 7.22
N ILE A 88 -1.06 15.17 5.91
CA ILE A 88 -0.14 14.23 5.26
C ILE A 88 0.85 15.04 4.44
N LYS A 89 2.15 14.80 4.64
CA LYS A 89 3.27 15.38 3.89
C LYS A 89 3.96 14.27 3.11
N LEU A 90 4.08 14.46 1.80
CA LEU A 90 4.77 13.54 0.92
C LEU A 90 6.10 14.16 0.48
N ASN A 91 7.20 13.49 0.82
CA ASN A 91 8.52 13.89 0.39
C ASN A 91 8.91 13.01 -0.80
N ASP A 92 9.02 13.62 -1.98
CA ASP A 92 9.49 12.89 -3.15
C ASP A 92 11.01 12.74 -3.11
N VAL A 93 11.50 11.51 -3.30
CA VAL A 93 12.93 11.14 -3.24
C VAL A 93 13.58 11.26 -4.64
N SER A 94 12.88 11.86 -5.60
CA SER A 94 13.35 12.06 -6.98
C SER A 94 14.49 13.07 -7.15
N LYS A 95 15.01 13.70 -6.09
CA LYS A 95 16.03 14.76 -6.18
C LYS A 95 17.49 14.33 -6.06
N ASP A 96 17.79 13.05 -5.87
CA ASP A 96 19.19 12.60 -5.70
C ASP A 96 19.94 12.33 -7.02
N SER A 97 19.35 12.64 -8.18
CA SER A 97 20.02 12.52 -9.48
C SER A 97 19.58 13.64 -10.42
N GLU A 98 20.24 14.80 -10.36
CA GLU A 98 20.71 15.59 -11.52
C GLU A 98 21.21 16.97 -11.07
N GLY A 99 22.54 17.12 -11.06
CA GLY A 99 23.19 18.42 -11.04
C GLY A 99 22.91 19.14 -12.36
N GLY A 100 21.96 20.07 -12.34
CA GLY A 100 21.61 20.91 -13.48
C GLY A 100 21.20 22.30 -12.99
N SER A 101 22.16 23.22 -12.97
CA SER A 101 21.97 24.62 -12.62
C SER A 101 21.02 25.29 -13.62
N SER A 102 19.82 25.66 -13.18
CA SER A 102 19.00 26.69 -13.81
C SER A 102 18.33 27.50 -12.71
N LYS A 103 18.81 28.74 -12.55
CA LYS A 103 18.21 29.77 -11.71
C LYS A 103 16.99 30.31 -12.45
N ASP A 104 15.81 29.81 -12.12
CA ASP A 104 14.60 30.64 -12.13
C ASP A 104 13.84 30.40 -10.84
N LYS A 105 13.77 31.48 -10.06
CA LYS A 105 13.15 31.53 -8.74
C LYS A 105 11.66 31.78 -8.93
N ASP A 106 10.88 30.72 -9.00
CA ASP A 106 9.53 30.74 -8.44
C ASP A 106 9.45 29.67 -7.34
N LYS A 107 9.03 30.14 -6.17
CA LYS A 107 9.25 29.54 -4.87
C LYS A 107 7.99 28.78 -4.47
N ASP A 108 7.76 27.62 -5.07
CA ASP A 108 6.81 26.63 -4.55
C ASP A 108 7.51 25.27 -4.45
N SER A 109 8.27 25.14 -3.37
CA SER A 109 9.16 24.03 -3.12
C SER A 109 8.40 22.81 -2.62
N GLY A 110 8.00 21.93 -3.53
CA GLY A 110 8.30 20.49 -3.52
C GLY A 110 7.77 19.57 -2.40
N ASP A 111 7.03 20.05 -1.41
CA ASP A 111 6.37 19.20 -0.41
C ASP A 111 4.86 19.22 -0.66
N LEU A 112 4.30 18.08 -1.09
CA LEU A 112 2.85 17.94 -1.23
C LEU A 112 2.24 17.76 0.17
N GLU A 113 1.44 18.73 0.60
CA GLU A 113 0.66 18.66 1.84
C GLU A 113 -0.81 18.41 1.53
N LEU A 114 -1.39 17.39 2.16
CA LEU A 114 -2.78 16.98 2.00
C LEU A 114 -3.50 17.00 3.36
N ASN A 115 -4.68 17.59 3.41
CA ASN A 115 -5.56 17.57 4.57
C ASN A 115 -6.64 16.51 4.40
N VAL A 116 -6.83 15.67 5.41
CA VAL A 116 -7.77 14.54 5.40
C VAL A 116 -8.54 14.51 6.72
N ASP A 117 -9.87 14.63 6.66
CA ASP A 117 -10.73 14.64 7.86
C ASP A 117 -10.62 13.35 8.67
N LYS A 118 -10.49 12.20 7.98
CA LYS A 118 -10.42 10.88 8.59
C LYS A 118 -9.54 9.94 7.78
N PHE A 119 -8.50 9.39 8.41
CA PHE A 119 -7.55 8.47 7.80
C PHE A 119 -7.51 7.15 8.56
N LYS A 120 -7.79 6.04 7.86
CA LYS A 120 -7.76 4.69 8.42
C LYS A 120 -6.47 3.98 8.02
N ILE A 121 -5.74 3.48 8.99
CA ILE A 121 -4.51 2.70 8.79
C ILE A 121 -4.78 1.27 9.23
N VAL A 122 -4.44 0.30 8.38
CA VAL A 122 -4.41 -1.13 8.72
C VAL A 122 -3.00 -1.63 8.44
N ALA A 123 -2.32 -2.12 9.47
CA ALA A 123 -0.94 -2.55 9.41
C ALA A 123 -0.80 -3.97 9.97
N CYS A 124 -0.39 -4.90 9.10
CA CYS A 124 -0.01 -6.24 9.50
C CYS A 124 1.43 -6.26 10.01
N ASN A 125 1.74 -7.23 10.88
CA ASN A 125 3.10 -7.43 11.36
C ASN A 125 4.08 -7.69 10.20
N SER A 126 5.22 -6.99 10.17
CA SER A 126 6.24 -7.15 9.12
C SER A 126 7.05 -8.44 9.28
N ARG A 127 7.03 -9.05 10.47
CA ARG A 127 7.59 -10.39 10.71
C ARG A 127 6.73 -11.44 10.03
N LYS A 128 7.37 -12.46 9.44
CA LYS A 128 6.62 -13.58 8.85
C LYS A 128 5.93 -14.36 9.97
N ALA A 129 4.73 -14.87 9.70
CA ALA A 129 4.05 -15.78 10.60
C ALA A 129 4.97 -16.99 10.89
N GLY A 130 5.46 -17.11 12.13
CA GLY A 130 6.37 -18.17 12.58
C GLY A 130 7.77 -17.73 12.99
N ASP A 131 8.17 -16.48 12.74
CA ASP A 131 9.45 -15.94 13.26
C ASP A 131 9.22 -15.37 14.69
N ILE A 132 9.52 -16.17 15.72
CA ILE A 132 9.59 -15.75 17.13
C ILE A 132 10.91 -15.01 17.38
#